data_AF-A0A932VYT8-F1
#
_entry.id   AF-A0A932VYT8-F1
#
_cell.length_a   1.000
_cell.length_b   1.000
_cell.length_c   1.000
_cell.angle_alpha   90.00
_cell.angle_beta   90.00
_cell.angle_gamma   90.00
#
_symmetry.space_group_name_H-M   'P 1'
#
loop_
_entity.id
_entity.type
_entity.pdbx_description
1 polymer ?
#
loop_
_entity_poly.entity_id
_entity_poly.type
_entity_poly.pdbx_seq_one_letter_code
_entity_poly.pdbx_strand_id
1 'polypeptide(L)'
;MQYNRNYFDVISVHAYLDSAASVRDEVITPVSLLLGQTGIQGLKPFWLSEFSFSSDPGEVSQAQNIHGVYVTLYDNRWWWWKRSIVWDVQDSPGPPCCPVFNEGLVRPDLSPKQAWWQYQQDARGTTQYPTPSPTCP
;
A
#
# COMPACT_ATOMS: atom_id res chain seq x y z
N MET A 1 1.80 14.86 -24.22
CA MET A 1 3.20 14.54 -23.85
C MET A 1 3.45 13.07 -24.13
N GLN A 2 4.46 12.73 -24.94
CA GLN A 2 4.82 11.35 -25.23
C GLN A 2 5.89 10.92 -24.21
N TYR A 3 5.50 10.14 -23.19
CA TYR A 3 6.47 9.59 -22.25
C TYR A 3 7.33 8.56 -22.97
N ASN A 4 8.63 8.82 -23.06
CA ASN A 4 9.55 7.91 -23.70
C ASN A 4 9.79 6.73 -22.73
N ARG A 5 9.17 5.59 -23.05
CA ARG A 5 9.04 4.40 -22.19
C ARG A 5 10.37 3.75 -21.80
N ASN A 6 11.48 4.23 -22.37
CA ASN A 6 12.82 3.67 -22.20
C ASN A 6 13.64 4.33 -21.09
N TYR A 7 13.16 5.41 -20.46
CA TYR A 7 13.95 6.14 -19.44
C TYR A 7 13.72 5.69 -18.00
N PHE A 8 12.76 4.80 -17.76
CA PHE A 8 12.45 4.31 -16.41
C PHE A 8 11.97 2.87 -16.44
N ASP A 9 12.23 2.14 -15.36
CA ASP A 9 11.90 0.72 -15.22
C ASP A 9 10.63 0.48 -14.40
N VAL A 10 10.34 1.36 -13.45
CA VAL A 10 9.26 1.20 -12.47
C VAL A 10 8.53 2.52 -12.30
N ILE A 11 7.23 2.45 -12.09
CA ILE A 11 6.40 3.57 -11.66
C ILE A 11 6.22 3.44 -10.16
N SER A 12 6.63 4.46 -9.42
CA SER A 12 6.59 4.49 -7.95
C SER A 12 5.53 5.48 -7.50
N VAL A 13 4.70 5.08 -6.53
CA VAL A 13 3.66 5.94 -5.95
C VAL A 13 3.74 5.90 -4.44
N HIS A 14 3.61 7.08 -3.86
CA HIS A 14 3.54 7.31 -2.42
C HIS A 14 2.07 7.66 -2.13
N ALA A 15 1.43 6.94 -1.22
CA ALA A 15 0.04 7.18 -0.88
C ALA A 15 -0.18 7.09 0.63
N TYR A 16 -0.58 8.22 1.21
CA TYR A 16 -0.90 8.36 2.62
C TYR A 16 -2.42 8.48 2.71
N LEU A 17 -3.07 7.40 3.12
CA LEU A 17 -4.52 7.22 3.01
C LEU A 17 -5.14 7.02 4.39
N ASP A 18 -6.40 7.45 4.54
CA ASP A 18 -7.15 7.23 5.78
C ASP A 18 -7.58 5.77 5.95
N SER A 19 -7.73 5.02 4.85
CA SER A 19 -8.15 3.62 4.88
C SER A 19 -7.66 2.81 3.67
N ALA A 20 -7.65 1.49 3.82
CA ALA A 20 -7.34 0.58 2.72
C ALA A 20 -8.35 0.65 1.56
N ALA A 21 -9.62 0.96 1.86
CA ALA A 21 -10.67 1.06 0.85
C ALA A 21 -10.37 2.17 -0.17
N SER A 22 -9.72 3.25 0.28
CA SER A 22 -9.30 4.37 -0.56
C SER A 22 -8.23 4.01 -1.59
N VAL A 23 -7.47 2.91 -1.40
CA VAL A 23 -6.37 2.53 -2.31
C VAL A 23 -6.87 2.39 -3.75
N ARG A 24 -8.03 1.76 -3.96
CA ARG A 24 -8.57 1.58 -5.31
C ARG A 24 -8.90 2.91 -5.99
N ASP A 25 -9.59 3.78 -5.29
CA ASP A 25 -10.21 4.97 -5.89
C ASP A 25 -9.25 6.16 -5.91
N GLU A 26 -8.35 6.26 -4.94
CA GLU A 26 -7.43 7.39 -4.80
C GLU A 26 -6.03 7.11 -5.36
N VAL A 27 -5.62 5.83 -5.46
CA VAL A 27 -4.31 5.46 -5.99
C VAL A 27 -4.45 4.79 -7.33
N ILE A 28 -5.10 3.63 -7.39
CA ILE A 28 -5.02 2.85 -8.63
C ILE A 28 -5.87 3.42 -9.75
N THR A 29 -7.09 3.89 -9.48
CA THR A 29 -7.92 4.47 -10.55
C THR A 29 -7.21 5.66 -11.21
N PRO A 30 -6.66 6.64 -10.47
CA PRO A 30 -5.92 7.75 -11.06
C PRO A 30 -4.64 7.31 -11.78
N VAL A 31 -3.86 6.40 -11.18
CA VAL A 31 -2.63 5.87 -11.81
C VAL A 31 -2.99 5.14 -13.10
N SER A 32 -3.96 4.23 -13.07
CA SER A 32 -4.46 3.50 -14.23
C SER A 32 -4.86 4.45 -15.37
N LEU A 33 -5.64 5.49 -15.06
CA LEU A 33 -6.07 6.50 -16.05
C LEU A 33 -4.87 7.26 -16.65
N LEU A 34 -3.95 7.74 -15.81
CA LEU A 34 -2.75 8.47 -16.26
C LEU A 34 -1.86 7.60 -17.15
N LEU A 35 -1.65 6.35 -16.76
CA LEU A 35 -0.80 5.42 -17.51
C LEU A 35 -1.49 4.94 -18.80
N GLY A 36 -2.82 4.83 -18.80
CA GLY A 36 -3.62 4.51 -19.99
C GLY A 36 -3.53 5.61 -21.04
N GLN A 37 -3.65 6.88 -20.62
CA GLN A 37 -3.53 8.05 -21.50
C GLN A 37 -2.14 8.18 -22.14
N THR A 38 -1.10 7.68 -21.48
CA THR A 38 0.29 7.69 -21.98
C THR A 38 0.68 6.37 -22.69
N GLY A 39 -0.23 5.39 -22.68
CA GLY A 39 -0.06 4.06 -23.26
C GLY A 39 1.00 3.21 -22.57
N ILE A 40 1.40 3.55 -21.34
CA ILE A 40 2.42 2.82 -20.55
C ILE A 40 1.80 1.84 -19.55
N GLN A 41 0.48 1.88 -19.40
CA GLN A 41 -0.26 0.98 -18.51
C GLN A 41 0.04 -0.48 -18.83
N GLY A 42 0.39 -1.27 -17.81
CA GLY A 42 0.78 -2.67 -17.96
C GLY A 42 2.16 -2.90 -18.59
N LEU A 43 2.75 -1.91 -19.25
CA LEU A 43 4.09 -2.06 -19.85
C LEU A 43 5.22 -1.93 -18.84
N LYS A 44 4.96 -1.22 -17.73
CA LYS A 44 5.91 -1.00 -16.66
C LYS A 44 5.32 -1.47 -15.33
N PRO A 45 6.11 -2.13 -14.48
CA PRO A 45 5.67 -2.47 -13.14
C PRO A 45 5.37 -1.22 -12.30
N PHE A 46 4.43 -1.38 -11.39
CA PHE A 46 3.98 -0.38 -10.43
C PHE A 46 4.32 -0.81 -9.01
N TRP A 47 4.93 0.09 -8.24
CA TRP A 47 5.22 -0.08 -6.82
C TRP A 47 4.47 0.98 -6.02
N LEU A 48 3.80 0.53 -4.96
CA LEU A 48 3.39 1.39 -3.86
C LEU A 48 4.60 1.53 -2.93
N SER A 49 5.44 2.53 -3.19
CA SER A 49 6.76 2.65 -2.55
C SER A 49 6.72 3.25 -1.17
N GLU A 50 5.64 3.95 -0.83
CA GLU A 50 5.36 4.41 0.53
C GLU A 50 3.85 4.38 0.74
N PHE A 51 3.41 3.75 1.81
CA PHE A 51 2.07 3.92 2.35
C PHE A 51 2.08 3.70 3.85
N SER A 52 1.19 4.37 4.56
CA SER A 52 1.08 4.25 6.00
C SER A 52 -0.37 4.38 6.43
N PHE A 53 -0.64 3.91 7.65
CA PHE A 53 -1.90 4.17 8.34
C PHE A 53 -1.56 4.52 9.79
N SER A 54 -2.27 5.50 10.33
CA SER A 54 -2.18 5.80 11.75
C SER A 54 -2.65 4.62 12.58
N SER A 55 -2.02 4.39 13.73
CA SER A 55 -2.54 3.50 14.76
C SER A 55 -3.62 4.12 15.64
N ASP A 56 -4.09 5.34 15.35
CA ASP A 56 -5.29 5.90 15.98
C ASP A 56 -6.53 5.54 15.14
N PRO A 57 -7.61 5.03 15.75
CA PRO A 57 -7.83 4.88 17.20
C PRO A 57 -7.27 3.58 17.81
N GLY A 58 -6.67 2.67 17.04
CA GLY A 58 -5.99 1.49 17.58
C GLY A 58 -5.17 0.69 16.57
N GLU A 59 -4.17 -0.05 17.07
CA GLU A 59 -3.24 -0.86 16.25
C GLU A 59 -3.93 -1.95 15.42
N VAL A 60 -5.09 -2.44 15.86
CA VAL A 60 -5.91 -3.41 15.10
C VAL A 60 -6.35 -2.78 13.78
N SER A 61 -6.79 -1.52 13.81
CA SER A 61 -7.26 -0.81 12.62
C SER A 61 -6.11 -0.57 11.64
N GLN A 62 -4.93 -0.21 12.14
CA GLN A 62 -3.72 -0.10 11.33
C GLN A 62 -3.39 -1.42 10.62
N ALA A 63 -3.39 -2.54 11.36
CA ALA A 63 -3.11 -3.87 10.80
C ALA A 63 -4.14 -4.26 9.73
N GLN A 64 -5.44 -4.05 10.00
CA GLN A 64 -6.51 -4.31 9.03
C GLN A 64 -6.36 -3.48 7.76
N ASN A 65 -5.97 -2.21 7.89
CA ASN A 65 -5.74 -1.36 6.73
C ASN A 65 -4.53 -1.83 5.92
N ILE A 66 -3.41 -2.18 6.55
CA ILE A 66 -2.25 -2.76 5.84
C ILE A 66 -2.66 -4.00 5.06
N HIS A 67 -3.36 -4.93 5.70
CA HIS A 67 -3.86 -6.14 5.03
C HIS A 67 -4.79 -5.80 3.85
N GLY A 68 -5.71 -4.86 4.06
CA GLY A 68 -6.66 -4.42 3.04
C GLY A 68 -5.99 -3.85 1.78
N VAL A 69 -4.81 -3.24 1.91
CA VAL A 69 -4.01 -2.79 0.75
C VAL A 69 -3.60 -3.99 -0.10
N TYR A 70 -3.04 -5.03 0.52
CA TYR A 70 -2.62 -6.24 -0.19
C TYR A 70 -3.80 -6.97 -0.83
N VAL A 71 -4.91 -7.12 -0.10
CA VAL A 71 -6.16 -7.69 -0.63
C VAL A 71 -6.64 -6.89 -1.84
N THR A 72 -6.73 -5.57 -1.73
CA THR A 72 -7.20 -4.70 -2.83
C THR A 72 -6.31 -4.83 -4.07
N LEU A 73 -4.99 -4.81 -3.90
CA LEU A 73 -4.03 -4.95 -5.01
C LEU A 73 -4.08 -6.34 -5.64
N TYR A 74 -4.27 -7.39 -4.84
CA TYR A 74 -4.39 -8.78 -5.28
C TYR A 74 -5.71 -9.06 -6.00
N ASP A 75 -6.85 -8.72 -5.39
CA ASP A 75 -8.21 -9.02 -5.89
C ASP A 75 -8.51 -8.30 -7.20
N ASN A 76 -8.00 -7.07 -7.37
CA ASN A 76 -8.16 -6.33 -8.62
C ASN A 76 -7.25 -6.85 -9.75
N ARG A 77 -6.49 -7.94 -9.51
CA ARG A 77 -5.60 -8.61 -10.48
C ARG A 77 -4.73 -7.62 -11.24
N TRP A 78 -4.20 -6.62 -10.55
CA TRP A 78 -3.29 -5.68 -11.17
C TRP A 78 -1.93 -6.34 -11.34
N TRP A 79 -1.84 -7.14 -12.39
CA TRP A 79 -0.72 -8.00 -12.74
C TRP A 79 0.62 -7.26 -12.89
N TRP A 80 0.56 -5.94 -13.08
CA TRP A 80 1.70 -5.04 -13.18
C TRP A 80 2.09 -4.41 -11.83
N TRP A 81 1.30 -4.54 -10.76
CA TRP A 81 1.78 -4.30 -9.39
C TRP A 81 2.83 -5.35 -9.00
N LYS A 82 3.90 -4.91 -8.33
CA LYS A 82 5.00 -5.79 -7.91
C LYS A 82 5.43 -5.63 -6.45
N ARG A 83 5.18 -4.48 -5.82
CA ARG A 83 5.66 -4.23 -4.46
C ARG A 83 4.82 -3.21 -3.72
N SER A 84 4.68 -3.42 -2.42
CA SER A 84 4.14 -2.47 -1.46
C SER A 84 5.11 -2.34 -0.29
N ILE A 85 5.46 -1.11 0.08
CA ILE A 85 6.42 -0.79 1.14
C ILE A 85 5.72 0.12 2.14
N VAL A 86 5.62 -0.34 3.39
CA VAL A 86 5.03 0.45 4.48
C VAL A 86 6.04 1.50 4.93
N TRP A 87 5.55 2.73 5.08
CA TRP A 87 6.18 3.82 5.78
C TRP A 87 5.55 3.95 7.18
N ASP A 88 6.25 4.17 8.29
CA ASP A 88 7.68 3.96 8.55
C ASP A 88 7.87 2.62 9.29
N VAL A 89 9.10 2.17 9.49
CA VAL A 89 9.37 0.98 10.31
C VAL A 89 9.06 1.27 11.78
N GLN A 90 9.48 2.43 12.28
CA GLN A 90 9.38 2.82 13.69
C GLN A 90 8.55 4.10 13.84
N ASP A 91 7.73 4.18 14.88
CA ASP A 91 7.07 5.43 15.25
C ASP A 91 8.10 6.53 15.47
N SER A 92 7.93 7.64 14.76
CA SER A 92 8.80 8.79 14.85
C SER A 92 8.19 9.87 15.74
N PRO A 93 9.01 10.61 16.50
CA PRO A 93 8.53 11.79 17.20
C PRO A 93 7.99 12.78 16.16
N GLY A 94 6.73 13.18 16.32
CA GLY A 94 6.11 14.14 15.43
C GLY A 94 6.37 15.59 15.86
N PRO A 95 5.90 16.56 15.08
CA PRO A 95 6.01 17.97 15.45
C PRO A 95 5.29 18.25 16.78
N PRO A 96 5.56 19.37 17.47
CA PRO A 96 4.99 19.68 18.79
C PRO A 96 3.45 19.63 18.90
N CYS A 97 2.73 19.72 17.77
CA CYS A 97 1.27 19.59 17.71
C CYS A 97 0.76 18.15 17.59
N CYS A 98 1.61 17.20 17.20
CA CYS A 98 1.34 15.77 17.05
C CYS A 98 2.56 15.00 17.57
N PRO A 99 2.66 14.74 18.89
CA PRO A 99 3.94 14.36 19.51
C PRO A 99 4.52 13.02 19.01
N VAL A 100 3.70 12.17 18.38
CA VAL A 100 4.14 10.90 17.78
C VAL A 100 3.41 10.69 16.46
N PHE A 101 4.14 10.48 15.37
CA PHE A 101 3.59 9.84 14.17
C PHE A 101 3.49 8.35 14.46
N ASN A 102 2.30 7.91 14.84
CA ASN A 102 2.01 6.54 15.26
C ASN A 102 1.74 5.60 14.07
N GLU A 103 2.40 5.86 12.95
CA GLU A 103 2.23 5.17 11.69
C GLU A 103 3.25 4.03 11.51
N GLY A 104 4.24 3.94 12.40
CA GLY A 104 5.28 2.93 12.37
C GLY A 104 4.72 1.52 12.60
N LEU A 105 5.43 0.51 12.07
CA LEU A 105 5.16 -0.90 12.35
C LEU A 105 5.64 -1.33 13.75
N VAL A 106 6.63 -0.63 14.31
CA VAL A 106 7.15 -0.83 15.65
C VAL A 106 7.08 0.46 16.46
N ARG A 107 6.98 0.34 17.78
CA ARG A 107 6.96 1.48 18.70
C ARG A 107 8.36 2.07 18.88
N PRO A 108 8.52 3.24 19.53
CA PRO A 108 9.83 3.84 19.76
C PRO A 108 10.81 2.95 20.56
N ASP A 109 10.30 2.03 21.38
CA ASP A 109 11.08 1.03 22.12
C ASP A 109 11.41 -0.24 21.31
N LEU A 110 11.13 -0.24 20.01
CA LEU A 110 11.29 -1.34 19.06
C LEU A 110 10.36 -2.54 19.31
N SER A 111 9.40 -2.43 20.22
CA SER A 111 8.38 -3.47 20.38
C SER A 111 7.47 -3.50 19.14
N PRO A 112 7.17 -4.70 18.58
CA PRO A 112 6.33 -4.79 17.39
C PRO A 112 4.88 -4.43 17.71
N LYS A 113 4.22 -3.72 16.79
CA LYS A 113 2.77 -3.55 16.79
C LYS A 113 2.09 -4.73 16.11
N GLN A 114 0.76 -4.81 16.21
CA GLN A 114 0.00 -5.80 15.43
C GLN A 114 0.22 -5.66 13.91
N ALA A 115 0.35 -4.42 13.44
CA ALA A 115 0.66 -4.08 12.06
C ALA A 115 1.95 -4.74 11.54
N TRP A 116 3.00 -4.86 12.38
CA TRP A 116 4.24 -5.55 12.01
C TRP A 116 4.00 -7.02 11.65
N TRP A 117 3.24 -7.73 12.49
CA TRP A 117 2.96 -9.14 12.28
C TRP A 117 2.11 -9.36 11.03
N GLN A 118 1.11 -8.50 10.82
CA GLN A 118 0.28 -8.54 9.61
C GLN A 118 1.11 -8.28 8.35
N TYR A 119 1.95 -7.25 8.35
CA TYR A 119 2.87 -6.93 7.25
C TYR A 119 3.78 -8.13 6.91
N GLN A 120 4.33 -8.80 7.92
CA GLN A 120 5.16 -9.99 7.69
C GLN A 120 4.38 -11.14 7.04
N GLN A 121 3.12 -11.36 7.43
CA GLN A 121 2.30 -12.41 6.84
C GLN A 121 1.98 -12.13 5.36
N ASP A 122 1.61 -10.88 5.06
CA ASP A 122 1.24 -10.46 3.71
C ASP A 122 2.47 -10.43 2.78
N ALA A 123 3.59 -9.88 3.25
CA ALA A 123 4.84 -9.78 2.48
C ALA A 123 5.47 -11.15 2.19
N ARG A 124 5.28 -12.15 3.06
CA ARG A 124 5.76 -13.52 2.85
C ARG A 124 4.80 -14.38 2.01
N GLY A 125 3.63 -13.84 1.65
CA GLY A 125 2.59 -14.61 0.96
C GLY A 125 2.04 -15.76 1.79
N THR A 126 2.18 -15.71 3.13
CA THR A 126 1.63 -16.71 4.05
C THR A 126 0.19 -16.42 4.44
N THR A 127 -0.30 -15.21 4.13
CA THR A 127 -1.71 -14.87 4.23
C THR A 127 -2.51 -15.63 3.18
N GLN A 128 -3.51 -16.41 3.63
CA GLN A 128 -4.51 -16.94 2.73
C GLN A 128 -5.46 -15.81 2.35
N TYR A 129 -5.36 -15.34 1.11
CA TYR A 129 -6.37 -14.47 0.54
C TYR A 129 -7.65 -15.28 0.29
N PRO A 130 -8.85 -14.71 0.53
CA PRO A 130 -10.08 -15.34 0.08
C PRO A 130 -9.94 -15.67 -1.40
N THR A 131 -10.30 -16.89 -1.80
CA THR A 131 -10.40 -17.21 -3.22
C THR A 131 -11.41 -16.22 -3.82
N PRO A 132 -11.08 -15.46 -4.88
CA PRO A 132 -12.03 -14.56 -5.49
C PRO A 132 -13.27 -15.36 -5.86
N SER A 133 -14.44 -14.97 -5.35
CA SER A 133 -15.70 -15.56 -5.80
C SER A 133 -15.75 -15.42 -7.32
N PRO A 134 -15.91 -16.52 -8.08
CA PRO A 134 -16.08 -16.41 -9.51
C PRO A 134 -17.36 -15.62 -9.76
N THR A 135 -17.23 -14.37 -10.20
CA THR A 135 -18.34 -13.69 -10.85
C THR A 135 -18.58 -14.46 -12.14
N CYS A 136 -19.70 -15.19 -12.20
CA CYS A 136 -20.18 -15.76 -13.45
C CYS A 136 -20.29 -14.65 -14.51
N PRO A 137 -19.98 -14.95 -15.79
CA PRO A 137 -20.08 -14.00 -16.90
C PRO A 137 -21.51 -13.48 -17.10
#